data_AF-Q9XCM8-F1
#
_entry.id   AF-Q9XCM8-F1
#
_cell.length_a   1.000
_cell.length_b   1.000
_cell.length_c   1.000
_cell.angle_alpha   90.00
_cell.angle_beta   90.00
_cell.angle_gamma   90.00
#
_symmetry.space_group_name_H-M   'P 1'
#
loop_
_entity.id
_entity.type
_entity.pdbx_description
1 polymer ?
#
loop_
_entity_poly.entity_id
_entity_poly.type
_entity_poly.pdbx_seq_one_letter_code
_entity_poly.pdbx_strand_id
1 'polypeptide(L)'
;GGQRFGEMEVWALEAYGAAHTLKEMLTAKSDDVEGRVKAYKAITRGEPVKESEIPETFYVLTKELQSLALDVTVYGETEEDSFVPMPIKEDDRPSDFNAFQLMLASPDKIMSWSNGEVKKPETINYRTLKPERDGLFCAKIFGPVRDYECLCGKYKKMRYKGVVCEKCGVAITHSQ
;
A
#
# COMPACT_ATOMS: atom_id res chain seq x y z
N GLY A 1 20.85 -3.69 -4.60
CA GLY A 1 20.55 -2.45 -5.33
C GLY A 1 19.25 -2.66 -6.05
N GLY A 2 18.27 -1.77 -5.88
CA GLY A 2 16.99 -1.83 -6.57
C GLY A 2 17.21 -1.59 -8.07
N GLN A 3 17.30 -2.68 -8.82
CA GLN A 3 17.39 -2.63 -10.26
C GLN A 3 15.97 -2.33 -10.77
N ARG A 4 15.74 -1.08 -11.19
CA ARG A 4 14.46 -0.68 -11.75
C ARG A 4 14.33 -1.33 -13.13
N PHE A 5 13.33 -2.18 -13.30
CA PHE A 5 12.95 -2.70 -14.61
C PHE A 5 12.18 -1.59 -15.34
N GLY A 6 12.67 -1.19 -16.51
CA GLY A 6 11.96 -0.29 -17.39
C GLY A 6 10.95 -1.04 -18.25
N GLU A 7 10.10 -0.28 -18.92
CA GLU A 7 9.07 -0.81 -19.82
C GLU A 7 9.67 -1.73 -20.90
N MET A 8 10.81 -1.34 -21.50
CA MET A 8 11.45 -2.11 -22.57
C MET A 8 11.94 -3.48 -22.10
N GLU A 9 12.44 -3.58 -20.87
CA GLU A 9 12.87 -4.86 -20.31
C GLU A 9 11.69 -5.78 -19.97
N VAL A 10 10.54 -5.21 -19.57
CA VAL A 10 9.30 -5.95 -19.36
C VAL A 10 8.82 -6.56 -20.69
N TRP A 11 8.71 -5.76 -21.75
CA TRP A 11 8.30 -6.23 -23.08
C TRP A 11 9.19 -7.35 -23.61
N ALA A 12 10.51 -7.22 -23.43
CA ALA A 12 11.45 -8.24 -23.85
C ALA A 12 11.19 -9.57 -23.13
N LEU A 13 11.06 -9.57 -21.79
CA LEU A 13 10.81 -10.79 -21.02
C LEU A 13 9.48 -11.44 -21.35
N GLU A 14 8.42 -10.65 -21.55
CA GLU A 14 7.11 -11.18 -21.98
C GLU A 14 7.21 -11.83 -23.36
N ALA A 15 7.88 -11.19 -24.33
CA ALA A 15 8.07 -11.73 -25.67
C ALA A 15 8.88 -13.04 -25.67
N TYR A 16 9.83 -13.19 -24.73
CA TYR A 16 10.57 -14.44 -24.52
C TYR A 16 9.77 -15.50 -23.75
N GLY A 17 8.53 -15.24 -23.34
CA GLY A 17 7.71 -16.16 -22.55
C GLY A 17 8.21 -16.34 -21.11
N ALA A 18 9.07 -15.44 -20.62
CA ALA A 18 9.66 -15.50 -19.29
C ALA A 18 8.74 -14.90 -18.21
N ALA A 19 7.43 -15.17 -18.30
CA ALA A 19 6.41 -14.57 -17.43
C ALA A 19 6.64 -14.87 -15.93
N HIS A 20 7.09 -16.10 -15.60
CA HIS A 20 7.42 -16.46 -14.21
C HIS A 20 8.61 -15.66 -13.67
N THR A 21 9.66 -15.49 -14.47
CA THR A 21 10.83 -14.69 -14.11
C THR A 21 10.47 -13.22 -13.94
N LEU A 22 9.63 -12.68 -14.83
CA LEU A 22 9.11 -11.33 -14.74
C LEU A 22 8.26 -11.14 -13.47
N LYS A 23 7.35 -12.08 -13.18
CA LYS A 23 6.54 -12.09 -11.95
C LYS A 23 7.43 -12.06 -10.71
N GLU A 24 8.47 -12.90 -10.63
CA GLU A 24 9.43 -12.86 -9.52
C GLU A 24 10.17 -11.52 -9.40
N MET A 25 10.55 -10.93 -10.54
CA MET A 25 11.26 -9.65 -10.58
C MET A 25 10.37 -8.52 -10.04
N LEU A 26 9.12 -8.46 -10.47
CA LEU A 26 8.15 -7.43 -10.08
C LEU A 26 7.59 -7.63 -8.66
N THR A 27 7.64 -8.84 -8.10
CA THR A 27 7.12 -9.14 -6.76
C THR A 27 8.22 -9.15 -5.69
N ALA A 28 8.89 -10.29 -5.52
CA ALA A 28 9.80 -10.55 -4.41
C ALA A 28 11.16 -9.83 -4.54
N LYS A 29 11.57 -9.46 -5.75
CA LYS A 29 12.88 -8.83 -6.00
C LYS A 29 12.83 -7.30 -6.00
N SER A 30 11.75 -6.70 -6.49
CA SER A 30 11.62 -5.25 -6.60
C SER A 30 11.29 -4.61 -5.25
N ASP A 31 10.17 -4.99 -4.64
CA ASP A 31 9.55 -4.16 -3.60
C ASP A 31 9.09 -4.93 -2.34
N ASP A 32 8.85 -6.23 -2.42
CA ASP A 32 8.40 -7.00 -1.25
C ASP A 32 9.56 -7.46 -0.34
N VAL A 33 9.93 -6.61 0.60
CA VAL A 33 10.97 -6.89 1.61
C VAL A 33 10.58 -8.11 2.47
N GLU A 34 9.31 -8.25 2.83
CA GLU A 34 8.83 -9.36 3.66
C GLU A 34 8.83 -10.68 2.88
N GLY A 35 8.32 -10.67 1.65
CA GLY A 35 8.36 -11.81 0.73
C GLY A 35 9.78 -12.29 0.49
N ARG A 36 10.74 -11.38 0.29
CA ARG A 36 12.16 -11.73 0.14
C ARG A 36 12.72 -12.45 1.37
N VAL A 37 12.37 -11.98 2.58
CA VAL A 37 12.79 -12.63 3.84
C VAL A 37 12.13 -13.99 3.99
N LYS A 38 10.85 -14.12 3.65
CA LYS A 38 10.10 -15.39 3.66
C LYS A 38 10.73 -16.40 2.69
N ALA A 39 11.02 -15.98 1.46
CA ALA A 39 11.67 -16.81 0.44
C ALA A 39 13.08 -17.26 0.88
N TYR A 40 13.89 -16.36 1.42
CA TYR A 40 15.20 -16.72 1.96
C TYR A 40 15.12 -17.74 3.10
N LYS A 41 14.15 -17.59 4.01
CA LYS A 41 13.89 -18.56 5.08
C LYS A 41 13.45 -19.91 4.54
N ALA A 42 12.62 -19.95 3.51
CA ALA A 42 12.21 -21.20 2.87
C ALA A 42 13.42 -21.92 2.23
N ILE A 43 14.25 -21.19 1.48
CA ILE A 43 15.46 -21.72 0.84
C ILE A 43 16.43 -22.30 1.88
N THR A 44 16.69 -21.57 2.97
CA THR A 44 17.60 -22.03 4.04
C THR A 44 17.08 -23.26 4.79
N ARG A 45 15.76 -23.48 4.80
CA ARG A 45 15.11 -24.64 5.43
C ARG A 45 14.87 -25.81 4.48
N GLY A 46 15.11 -25.62 3.17
CA GLY A 46 14.76 -26.61 2.14
C GLY A 46 13.25 -26.75 1.90
N GLU A 47 12.46 -25.76 2.32
CA GLU A 47 11.02 -25.71 2.07
C GLU A 47 10.73 -25.08 0.69
N PRO A 48 9.66 -25.47 0.00
CA PRO A 48 9.25 -24.81 -1.24
C PRO A 48 8.89 -23.34 -0.97
N VAL A 49 9.33 -22.46 -1.85
CA VAL A 49 8.97 -21.03 -1.80
C VAL A 49 7.48 -20.90 -2.10
N LYS A 50 6.74 -20.23 -1.21
CA LYS A 50 5.31 -19.98 -1.38
C LYS A 50 5.03 -19.05 -2.56
N GLU A 51 3.82 -19.12 -3.10
CA GLU A 51 3.36 -18.18 -4.12
C GLU A 51 3.39 -16.74 -3.59
N SER A 52 3.75 -15.82 -4.47
CA SER A 52 3.83 -14.41 -4.15
C SER A 52 2.43 -13.79 -4.08
N GLU A 53 2.30 -12.81 -3.19
CA GLU A 53 1.19 -11.84 -3.20
C GLU A 53 1.23 -10.97 -4.46
N ILE A 54 0.10 -10.31 -4.74
CA ILE A 54 0.02 -9.25 -5.75
C ILE A 54 1.12 -8.20 -5.50
N PRO A 55 1.81 -7.70 -6.55
CA PRO A 55 2.86 -6.70 -6.39
C PRO A 55 2.40 -5.43 -5.69
N GLU A 56 3.31 -4.81 -4.92
CA GLU A 56 3.08 -3.49 -4.32
C GLU A 56 2.73 -2.43 -5.38
N THR A 57 3.35 -2.53 -6.56
CA THR A 57 3.05 -1.64 -7.70
C THR A 57 1.57 -1.66 -8.09
N PHE A 58 0.92 -2.82 -8.04
CA PHE A 58 -0.50 -2.91 -8.34
C PHE A 58 -1.35 -2.28 -7.23
N TYR A 59 -0.98 -2.46 -5.97
CA TYR A 59 -1.64 -1.77 -4.86
C TYR A 59 -1.53 -0.25 -5.02
N VAL A 60 -0.33 0.27 -5.31
CA VAL A 60 -0.10 1.70 -5.60
C VAL A 60 -0.96 2.16 -6.78
N LEU A 61 -1.01 1.40 -7.88
CA LEU A 61 -1.88 1.70 -9.02
C LEU A 61 -3.35 1.82 -8.60
N THR A 62 -3.87 0.93 -7.74
CA THR A 62 -5.25 1.04 -7.27
C THR A 62 -5.49 2.34 -6.48
N LYS A 63 -4.49 2.81 -5.72
CA LYS A 63 -4.56 4.08 -4.97
C LYS A 63 -4.50 5.30 -5.89
N GLU A 64 -3.67 5.24 -6.93
CA GLU A 64 -3.61 6.29 -7.95
C GLU A 64 -4.95 6.42 -8.69
N LEU A 65 -5.57 5.31 -9.06
CA LEU A 65 -6.90 5.30 -9.68
C LEU A 65 -7.98 5.84 -8.74
N GLN A 66 -7.95 5.47 -7.45
CA GLN A 66 -8.84 6.05 -6.43
C GLN A 66 -8.65 7.57 -6.29
N SER A 67 -7.41 8.07 -6.43
CA SER A 67 -7.13 9.51 -6.39
C SER A 67 -7.74 10.28 -7.56
N LEU A 68 -7.96 9.60 -8.69
CA LEU A 68 -8.68 10.11 -9.87
C LEU A 68 -10.20 9.94 -9.77
N ALA A 69 -10.72 9.60 -8.59
CA ALA A 69 -12.14 9.31 -8.36
C ALA A 69 -12.69 8.12 -9.17
N LEU A 70 -11.84 7.12 -9.43
CA LEU A 70 -12.27 5.83 -9.99
C LEU A 70 -12.47 4.81 -8.86
N ASP A 71 -13.65 4.19 -8.81
CA ASP A 71 -13.90 3.04 -7.93
C ASP A 71 -13.30 1.80 -8.57
N VAL A 72 -12.44 1.17 -7.80
CA VAL A 72 -11.61 0.04 -8.19
C VAL A 72 -12.08 -1.16 -7.39
N THR A 73 -12.57 -2.19 -8.08
CA THR A 73 -12.96 -3.45 -7.45
C THR A 73 -12.23 -4.61 -8.11
N VAL A 74 -11.66 -5.46 -7.27
CA VAL A 74 -10.86 -6.60 -7.70
C VAL A 74 -11.63 -7.86 -7.38
N TYR A 75 -11.68 -8.79 -8.33
CA TYR A 75 -12.44 -10.02 -8.21
C TYR A 75 -11.50 -11.22 -8.35
N GLY A 76 -11.62 -12.15 -7.41
CA GLY A 76 -11.00 -13.47 -7.54
C GLY A 76 -12.01 -14.51 -8.02
N GLU A 77 -11.49 -15.61 -8.57
CA GLU A 77 -12.26 -16.81 -8.87
C GLU A 77 -12.56 -17.63 -7.61
N THR A 78 -13.79 -18.11 -7.51
CA THR A 78 -14.20 -19.16 -6.57
C THR A 78 -14.79 -20.32 -7.37
N GLU A 79 -14.83 -21.52 -6.81
CA GLU A 79 -15.19 -22.80 -7.47
C GLU A 79 -16.56 -22.84 -8.21
N GLU A 80 -17.37 -21.78 -8.17
CA GLU A 80 -18.73 -21.70 -8.73
C GLU A 80 -18.93 -20.56 -9.76
N ASP A 81 -17.92 -20.19 -10.55
CA ASP A 81 -18.01 -19.15 -11.61
C ASP A 81 -18.49 -17.76 -11.13
N SER A 82 -18.50 -17.52 -9.82
CA SER A 82 -18.91 -16.25 -9.22
C SER A 82 -17.71 -15.36 -8.94
N PHE A 83 -17.73 -14.15 -9.48
CA PHE A 83 -16.77 -13.10 -9.14
C PHE A 83 -17.09 -12.53 -7.76
N VAL A 84 -16.24 -12.81 -6.77
CA VAL A 84 -16.39 -12.25 -5.41
C VAL A 84 -15.47 -11.04 -5.27
N PRO A 85 -15.97 -9.87 -4.84
CA PRO A 85 -15.13 -8.70 -4.63
C PRO A 85 -14.18 -8.94 -3.46
N MET A 86 -12.89 -8.76 -3.71
CA MET A 86 -11.81 -8.90 -2.72
C MET A 86 -11.34 -7.52 -2.27
N PRO A 87 -11.35 -7.23 -0.95
CA PRO A 87 -10.80 -5.98 -0.44
C PRO A 87 -9.27 -6.05 -0.47
N ILE A 88 -8.62 -5.06 -1.08
CA ILE A 88 -7.15 -4.94 -1.02
C ILE A 88 -6.78 -4.00 0.12
N LYS A 89 -6.10 -4.55 1.14
CA LYS A 89 -5.50 -3.79 2.24
C LYS A 89 -3.98 -3.89 2.16
N GLU A 90 -3.31 -2.88 2.69
CA GLU A 90 -1.84 -2.83 2.76
C GLU A 90 -1.25 -4.02 3.55
N ASP A 91 -1.85 -4.33 4.71
CA ASP A 91 -1.40 -5.40 5.60
C ASP A 91 -1.83 -6.82 5.13
N ASP A 92 -2.77 -6.92 4.17
CA ASP A 92 -3.40 -8.18 3.75
C ASP A 92 -3.76 -8.11 2.26
N ARG A 93 -2.77 -8.42 1.42
CA ARG A 93 -2.90 -8.41 -0.04
C ARG A 93 -3.25 -9.81 -0.56
N PRO A 94 -4.20 -9.95 -1.51
CA PRO A 94 -4.50 -11.24 -2.11
C PRO A 94 -3.30 -11.82 -2.86
N SER A 95 -3.27 -13.15 -3.02
CA SER A 95 -2.24 -13.85 -3.81
C SER A 95 -2.42 -13.67 -5.31
N ASP A 96 -3.67 -13.65 -5.77
CA ASP A 96 -4.00 -13.49 -7.18
C ASP A 96 -5.39 -12.87 -7.38
N PHE A 97 -5.68 -12.41 -8.60
CA PHE A 97 -6.98 -11.92 -9.02
C PHE A 97 -7.24 -12.24 -10.49
N ASN A 98 -8.50 -12.37 -10.87
CA ASN A 98 -8.90 -12.79 -12.22
C ASN A 98 -9.47 -11.63 -13.03
N ALA A 99 -10.19 -10.72 -12.35
CA ALA A 99 -10.82 -9.59 -13.00
C ALA A 99 -10.70 -8.32 -12.16
N PHE A 100 -10.70 -7.20 -12.87
CA PHE A 100 -10.63 -5.87 -12.31
C PHE A 100 -11.68 -4.99 -12.97
N GLN A 101 -12.48 -4.30 -12.17
CA GLN A 101 -13.53 -3.41 -12.65
C GLN A 101 -13.24 -1.98 -12.24
N LEU A 102 -13.39 -1.09 -13.23
CA LEU A 102 -13.32 0.36 -13.08
C LEU A 102 -14.70 0.97 -13.23
N MET A 103 -15.07 1.81 -12.26
CA MET A 103 -16.29 2.60 -12.29
C MET A 103 -15.99 4.03 -11.86
N LEU A 104 -16.89 4.97 -12.15
CA LEU A 104 -16.84 6.29 -11.54
C LEU A 104 -17.27 6.19 -10.07
N ALA A 105 -16.46 6.74 -9.17
CA ALA A 105 -16.78 6.76 -7.75
C ALA A 105 -17.89 7.78 -7.45
N SER A 106 -18.88 7.39 -6.65
CA SER A 106 -19.85 8.34 -6.12
C SER A 106 -19.23 9.22 -5.01
N PRO A 107 -19.79 10.40 -4.72
CA PRO A 107 -19.32 11.23 -3.61
C PRO A 107 -19.30 10.49 -2.27
N ASP A 108 -20.33 9.68 -2.00
CA ASP A 108 -20.42 8.89 -0.76
C ASP A 108 -19.30 7.84 -0.67
N LYS A 109 -18.94 7.24 -1.82
CA LYS A 109 -17.84 6.27 -1.91
C LYS A 109 -16.50 6.96 -1.63
N ILE A 110 -16.25 8.13 -2.22
CA ILE A 110 -15.03 8.92 -1.98
C ILE A 110 -14.90 9.28 -0.50
N MET A 111 -16.01 9.68 0.14
CA MET A 111 -16.02 9.97 1.57
C MET A 111 -15.72 8.75 2.43
N SER A 112 -16.13 7.55 2.00
CA SER A 112 -15.83 6.29 2.71
C SER A 112 -14.35 5.92 2.72
N TRP A 113 -13.57 6.40 1.74
CA TRP A 113 -12.12 6.19 1.68
C TRP A 113 -11.34 7.23 2.50
N SER A 114 -11.97 8.34 2.82
CA SER A 114 -11.32 9.47 3.48
C SER A 114 -11.18 9.24 4.99
N ASN A 115 -9.98 9.49 5.50
CA ASN A 115 -9.68 9.50 6.94
C ASN A 115 -9.80 10.90 7.56
N GLY A 116 -10.17 11.92 6.78
CA GLY A 116 -10.32 13.29 7.26
C GLY A 116 -10.33 14.34 6.14
N GLU A 117 -10.75 15.54 6.49
CA GLU A 117 -10.89 16.66 5.56
C GLU A 117 -9.69 17.61 5.65
N VAL A 118 -9.09 17.95 4.50
CA VAL A 118 -8.07 19.00 4.39
C VAL A 118 -8.77 20.34 4.23
N LYS A 119 -8.50 21.28 5.13
CA LYS A 119 -9.16 22.60 5.16
C LYS A 119 -8.27 23.74 4.69
N LYS A 120 -6.96 23.53 4.73
CA LYS A 120 -5.98 24.56 4.40
C LYS A 120 -4.96 24.05 3.38
N PRO A 121 -4.42 24.95 2.52
CA PRO A 121 -3.46 24.57 1.50
C PRO A 121 -2.02 24.45 2.04
N GLU A 122 -1.76 24.75 3.32
CA GLU A 122 -0.39 24.70 3.83
C GLU A 122 0.13 23.26 3.93
N THR A 123 1.43 23.11 3.73
CA THR A 123 2.11 21.81 3.69
C THR A 123 2.87 21.56 4.99
N ILE A 124 4.06 22.14 5.09
CA ILE A 124 5.01 21.95 6.19
C ILE A 124 5.42 23.32 6.70
N ASN A 125 5.54 23.46 8.01
CA ASN A 125 6.05 24.65 8.63
C ASN A 125 7.52 24.88 8.27
N TYR A 126 7.85 26.04 7.68
CA TYR A 126 9.21 26.35 7.21
C TYR A 126 10.28 26.33 8.32
N ARG A 127 9.92 26.57 9.58
CA ARG A 127 10.87 26.65 10.70
C ARG A 127 11.03 25.32 11.42
N THR A 128 9.92 24.63 11.67
CA THR A 128 9.93 23.40 12.46
C THR A 128 10.01 22.14 11.62
N LEU A 129 9.82 22.24 10.31
CA LEU A 129 9.72 21.12 9.36
C LEU A 129 8.63 20.10 9.77
N LYS A 130 7.67 20.53 10.59
CA LYS A 130 6.53 19.72 11.00
C LYS A 130 5.35 19.99 10.08
N PRO A 131 4.55 18.96 9.75
CA PRO A 131 3.34 19.16 8.98
C PRO A 131 2.35 20.09 9.69
N GLU A 132 1.69 20.93 8.90
CA GLU A 132 0.68 21.86 9.40
C GLU A 132 -0.64 21.13 9.71
N ARG A 133 -1.36 21.64 10.71
CA ARG A 133 -2.64 21.06 11.12
C ARG A 133 -3.73 21.41 10.12
N ASP A 134 -4.47 20.39 9.68
CA ASP A 134 -5.53 20.45 8.68
C ASP A 134 -5.03 20.89 7.28
N GLY A 135 -3.71 20.82 7.05
CA GLY A 135 -3.04 21.07 5.79
C GLY A 135 -2.88 19.81 4.92
N LEU A 136 -2.20 19.95 3.78
CA LEU A 136 -2.00 18.88 2.79
C LEU A 136 -1.18 17.69 3.30
N PHE A 137 -0.35 17.88 4.34
CA PHE A 137 0.44 16.81 4.96
C PHE A 137 0.02 16.54 6.42
N CYS A 138 -1.22 16.89 6.80
CA CYS A 138 -1.68 16.77 8.18
C CYS A 138 -1.52 15.36 8.74
N ALA A 139 -0.64 15.19 9.72
CA ALA A 139 -0.38 13.89 10.36
C ALA A 139 -1.58 13.28 11.09
N LYS A 140 -2.64 14.06 11.34
CA LYS A 140 -3.90 13.55 11.89
C LYS A 140 -4.69 12.76 10.83
N ILE A 141 -4.64 13.19 9.58
CA ILE A 141 -5.41 12.62 8.46
C ILE A 141 -4.64 11.45 7.84
N PHE A 142 -3.36 11.67 7.57
CA PHE A 142 -2.51 10.72 6.83
C PHE A 142 -1.66 9.82 7.74
N GLY A 143 -1.69 10.02 9.06
CA GLY A 143 -0.94 9.21 10.02
C GLY A 143 0.41 9.80 10.44
N PRO A 144 1.19 9.05 11.25
CA PRO A 144 2.42 9.56 11.85
C PRO A 144 3.57 9.66 10.86
N VAL A 145 4.42 10.70 11.01
CA VAL A 145 5.64 10.91 10.19
C VAL A 145 6.74 9.90 10.52
N ARG A 146 6.67 9.28 11.69
CA ARG A 146 7.66 8.30 12.17
C ARG A 146 6.94 7.13 12.80
N ASP A 147 7.48 5.94 12.59
CA ASP A 147 6.93 4.70 13.14
C ASP A 147 6.68 4.79 14.64
N TYR A 148 5.43 4.51 15.02
CA TYR A 148 5.00 4.45 16.41
C TYR A 148 5.34 5.71 17.24
N GLU A 149 5.39 6.88 16.60
CA GLU A 149 5.63 8.17 17.25
C GLU A 149 4.59 9.22 16.83
N CYS A 150 3.93 9.85 17.81
CA CYS A 150 3.00 10.94 17.53
C CYS A 150 3.73 12.27 17.24
N LEU A 151 3.10 13.19 16.51
CA LEU A 151 3.69 14.48 16.09
C LEU A 151 4.22 15.36 17.24
N CYS A 152 3.57 15.32 18.40
CA CYS A 152 3.98 16.08 19.58
C CYS A 152 5.07 15.39 20.43
N GLY A 153 5.35 14.10 20.16
CA GLY A 153 6.33 13.30 20.89
C GLY A 153 5.88 12.83 22.29
N LYS A 154 4.62 13.05 22.71
CA LYS A 154 4.09 12.56 24.00
C LYS A 154 4.15 11.03 24.07
N TYR A 155 3.66 10.37 23.02
CA TYR A 155 3.71 8.93 22.88
C TYR A 155 4.75 8.53 21.82
N LYS A 156 5.60 7.58 22.20
CA LYS A 156 6.69 7.04 21.39
C LYS A 156 6.85 5.54 21.68
N LYS A 157 7.34 4.80 20.69
CA LYS A 157 7.60 3.35 20.69
C LYS A 157 6.33 2.52 20.48
N MET A 158 6.55 1.29 19.99
CA MET A 158 5.52 0.31 19.62
C MET A 158 4.55 -0.07 20.75
N ARG A 159 4.91 0.13 22.02
CA ARG A 159 4.04 -0.16 23.18
C ARG A 159 2.71 0.60 23.17
N TYR A 160 2.63 1.73 22.47
CA TYR A 160 1.42 2.54 22.36
C TYR A 160 0.69 2.33 21.03
N LYS A 161 1.01 1.27 20.27
CA LYS A 161 0.36 0.95 19.01
C LYS A 161 -1.17 0.96 19.17
N GLY A 162 -1.86 1.69 18.29
CA GLY A 162 -3.31 1.84 18.31
C GLY A 162 -3.86 2.95 19.22
N VAL A 163 -3.03 3.61 20.03
CA VAL A 163 -3.48 4.75 20.85
C VAL A 163 -3.48 6.03 20.02
N VAL A 164 -4.56 6.82 20.11
CA VAL A 164 -4.66 8.15 19.48
C VAL A 164 -4.20 9.21 20.47
N CYS A 165 -3.28 10.08 20.06
CA CYS A 165 -2.75 11.11 20.96
C CYS A 165 -3.79 12.22 21.23
N GLU A 166 -4.13 12.45 22.50
CA GLU A 166 -5.06 13.51 22.92
C GLU A 166 -4.61 14.93 22.49
N LYS A 167 -3.30 15.17 22.42
CA LYS A 167 -2.75 16.51 22.14
C LYS A 167 -2.71 16.84 20.65
N CYS A 168 -2.24 15.92 19.82
CA CYS A 168 -2.10 16.15 18.38
C CYS A 168 -3.14 15.42 17.51
N GLY A 169 -3.89 14.47 18.06
CA GLY A 169 -4.88 13.66 17.34
C GLY A 169 -4.29 12.58 16.44
N VAL A 170 -2.96 12.40 16.45
CA VAL A 170 -2.26 11.44 15.59
C VAL A 170 -2.34 10.04 16.19
N ALA A 171 -2.79 9.07 15.41
CA ALA A 171 -2.78 7.65 15.77
C ALA A 171 -1.37 7.08 15.73
N ILE A 172 -1.06 6.19 16.66
CA ILE A 172 0.27 5.57 16.75
C ILE A 172 0.24 4.26 15.97
N THR A 173 0.69 4.33 14.72
CA THR A 173 0.76 3.22 13.76
C THR A 173 2.14 3.19 13.09
N HIS A 174 2.36 2.25 12.19
CA HIS A 174 3.46 2.32 11.24
C HIS A 174 3.26 3.57 10.36
N SER A 175 4.35 4.24 9.96
CA SER A 175 4.24 5.29 8.94
C SER A 175 3.96 4.63 7.59
N GLN A 176 2.93 5.11 6.90
CA GLN A 176 2.65 4.75 5.51
C GLN A 176 3.60 5.48 4.56
#